data_AF-A0A496WH18-F1
#
_entry.id   AF-A0A496WH18-F1
#
_cell.length_a   1.000
_cell.length_b   1.000
_cell.length_c   1.000
_cell.angle_alpha   90.00
_cell.angle_beta   90.00
_cell.angle_gamma   90.00
#
_symmetry.space_group_name_H-M   'P 1'
#
loop_
_entity.id
_entity.type
_entity.pdbx_description
1 polymer ?
#
loop_
_entity_poly.entity_id
_entity_poly.type
_entity_poly.pdbx_seq_one_letter_code
_entity_poly.pdbx_strand_id
1 'polypeptide(L)'
;MTKIEKIELALIPVLGIGTWLLAPLLPARIGIGKLLLWTSALLLLQSLVRDFWLLARQKHNLEPGPLTKARCMCVESTLGATGIVAGIIILGSGVDRLVTMNGWSWGLLVMLVMATGLFIKDFVVEWGPLRFRRDKNHMNIVFTWNKTKTGS
;
A
#
# COMPACT_ATOMS: atom_id res chain seq x y z
N MET A 1 -14.27 12.13 -11.40
CA MET A 1 -12.84 11.79 -11.24
C MET A 1 -12.10 13.00 -10.72
N THR A 2 -11.50 12.91 -9.53
CA THR A 2 -10.65 13.99 -9.00
C THR A 2 -9.29 13.99 -9.73
N LYS A 3 -8.58 15.13 -9.75
CA LYS A 3 -7.24 15.22 -10.37
C LYS A 3 -6.26 14.18 -9.78
N ILE A 4 -6.46 13.79 -8.53
CA ILE A 4 -5.64 12.82 -7.80
C ILE A 4 -5.87 11.41 -8.32
N GLU A 5 -7.14 10.99 -8.45
CA GLU A 5 -7.49 9.69 -9.02
C GLU A 5 -6.91 9.52 -10.43
N LYS A 6 -6.83 10.61 -11.20
CA LYS A 6 -6.25 10.58 -12.54
C LYS A 6 -4.72 10.37 -12.53
N ILE A 7 -4.02 10.99 -11.57
CA ILE A 7 -2.57 10.82 -11.40
C ILE A 7 -2.25 9.41 -10.91
N GLU A 8 -3.01 8.91 -9.92
CA GLU A 8 -2.86 7.55 -9.41
C GLU A 8 -3.12 6.51 -10.49
N LEU A 9 -4.17 6.71 -11.30
CA LEU A 9 -4.47 5.82 -12.43
C LEU A 9 -3.40 5.87 -13.51
N ALA A 10 -2.80 7.04 -13.77
CA ALA A 10 -1.70 7.19 -14.72
C ALA A 10 -0.38 6.58 -14.21
N LEU A 11 -0.19 6.48 -12.89
CA LEU A 11 1.01 5.89 -12.30
C LEU A 11 1.08 4.37 -12.53
N ILE A 12 -0.07 3.68 -12.63
CA ILE A 12 -0.12 2.22 -12.86
C ILE A 12 0.57 1.82 -14.17
N PRO A 13 0.19 2.34 -15.36
CA PRO A 13 0.84 1.96 -16.61
C PRO A 13 2.30 2.44 -16.65
N VAL A 14 2.64 3.57 -16.03
CA VAL A 14 4.03 4.05 -15.96
C VAL A 14 4.92 3.06 -15.20
N LEU A 15 4.46 2.60 -14.03
CA LEU A 15 5.20 1.60 -13.26
C LEU A 15 5.20 0.24 -13.96
N GLY A 16 4.09 -0.17 -14.56
CA GLY A 16 4.01 -1.40 -15.35
C GLY A 16 5.02 -1.43 -16.50
N ILE A 17 5.06 -0.37 -17.31
CA ILE A 17 6.02 -0.21 -18.41
C ILE A 17 7.45 -0.12 -17.87
N GLY A 18 7.68 0.63 -16.79
CA GLY A 18 8.97 0.71 -16.12
C GLY A 18 9.48 -0.67 -15.70
N THR A 19 8.64 -1.47 -15.04
CA THR A 19 9.00 -2.84 -14.65
C THR A 19 9.18 -3.79 -15.82
N TRP A 20 8.44 -3.59 -16.92
CA TRP A 20 8.66 -4.33 -18.15
C TRP A 20 10.02 -4.00 -18.79
N LEU A 21 10.43 -2.74 -18.79
CA LEU A 21 11.76 -2.31 -19.25
C LEU A 21 12.89 -2.79 -18.33
N LEU A 22 12.62 -2.92 -17.02
CA LEU A 22 13.55 -3.49 -16.04
C LEU A 22 13.51 -5.03 -15.99
N ALA A 23 12.59 -5.69 -16.70
CA ALA A 23 12.49 -7.14 -16.77
C ALA A 23 13.80 -7.88 -17.06
N PRO A 24 14.71 -7.43 -17.96
CA PRO A 24 15.97 -8.13 -18.18
C PRO A 24 16.92 -8.11 -16.97
N LEU A 25 16.75 -7.17 -16.03
CA LEU A 25 17.50 -7.17 -14.76
C LEU A 25 16.83 -8.00 -13.66
N LEU A 26 15.57 -8.40 -13.84
CA LEU A 26 14.81 -9.14 -12.85
C LEU A 26 15.08 -10.65 -12.97
N PRO A 27 15.08 -11.39 -11.85
CA PRO A 27 15.28 -12.83 -11.88
C PRO A 27 14.16 -13.53 -12.65
N ALA A 28 14.53 -14.29 -13.68
CA ALA A 28 13.60 -15.08 -14.49
C ALA A 28 12.97 -16.25 -13.72
N ARG A 29 13.61 -16.68 -12.62
CA ARG A 29 13.08 -17.68 -11.69
C ARG A 29 13.09 -17.08 -10.30
N ILE A 30 11.91 -16.98 -9.71
CA ILE A 30 11.74 -16.45 -8.37
C ILE A 30 10.88 -17.39 -7.54
N GLY A 31 11.24 -17.53 -6.28
CA GLY A 31 10.45 -18.23 -5.29
C GLY A 31 9.10 -17.57 -5.04
N ILE A 32 8.04 -18.36 -4.81
CA ILE A 32 6.73 -17.84 -4.43
C ILE A 32 6.83 -16.97 -3.18
N GLY A 33 7.63 -17.37 -2.18
CA GLY A 33 7.76 -16.61 -0.94
C GLY A 33 8.40 -15.25 -1.18
N LYS A 34 9.45 -15.17 -2.00
CA LYS A 34 10.05 -13.90 -2.43
C LYS A 34 9.06 -13.05 -3.20
N LEU A 35 8.36 -13.63 -4.17
CA LEU A 35 7.38 -12.91 -4.97
C LEU A 35 6.26 -12.31 -4.11
N LEU A 36 5.79 -13.05 -3.10
CA LEU A 36 4.81 -12.57 -2.13
C LEU A 36 5.35 -11.41 -1.30
N LEU A 37 6.62 -11.48 -0.86
CA LEU A 37 7.27 -10.36 -0.15
C LEU A 37 7.39 -9.12 -1.03
N TRP A 38 7.85 -9.26 -2.28
CA TRP A 38 8.02 -8.14 -3.20
C TRP A 38 6.68 -7.45 -3.49
N THR A 39 5.62 -8.23 -3.75
CA THR A 39 4.27 -7.69 -3.98
C THR A 39 3.68 -7.01 -2.74
N SER A 40 3.88 -7.60 -1.56
CA SER A 40 3.43 -7.00 -0.30
C SER A 40 4.19 -5.71 0.03
N ALA A 41 5.50 -5.69 -0.21
CA ALA A 41 6.33 -4.50 -0.05
C ALA A 41 5.91 -3.39 -1.02
N LEU A 42 5.61 -3.73 -2.27
CA LEU A 42 5.07 -2.78 -3.26
C LEU A 42 3.74 -2.19 -2.81
N LEU A 43 2.80 -3.00 -2.32
CA LEU A 43 1.53 -2.52 -1.76
C LEU A 43 1.74 -1.55 -0.60
N LEU A 44 2.58 -1.91 0.36
CA LEU A 44 2.85 -1.05 1.52
C LEU A 44 3.55 0.24 1.12
N LEU A 45 4.49 0.18 0.17
CA LEU A 45 5.18 1.36 -0.33
C LEU A 45 4.20 2.30 -1.05
N GLN A 46 3.30 1.76 -1.87
CA GLN A 46 2.24 2.53 -2.52
C GLN A 46 1.34 3.21 -1.47
N SER A 47 0.90 2.46 -0.46
CA SER A 47 0.11 3.00 0.66
C SER A 47 0.85 4.13 1.37
N LEU A 48 2.14 3.95 1.65
CA LEU A 48 2.95 4.87 2.42
C LEU A 48 3.21 6.18 1.65
N VAL A 49 3.58 6.09 0.37
CA VAL A 49 3.79 7.25 -0.49
C VAL A 49 2.51 8.08 -0.58
N ARG A 50 1.35 7.43 -0.69
CA ARG A 50 0.05 8.10 -0.73
C ARG A 50 -0.29 8.79 0.60
N ASP A 51 -0.09 8.10 1.73
CA ASP A 51 -0.33 8.67 3.06
C ASP A 51 0.60 9.87 3.34
N PHE A 52 1.88 9.76 2.97
CA PHE A 52 2.84 10.87 3.07
C PHE A 52 2.45 12.06 2.19
N TRP A 53 1.96 11.79 0.97
CA TRP A 53 1.47 12.83 0.06
C TRP A 53 0.25 13.56 0.61
N LEU A 54 -0.73 12.82 1.18
CA LEU A 54 -1.91 13.40 1.83
C LEU A 54 -1.50 14.26 3.03
N LEU A 55 -0.60 13.75 3.88
CA LEU A 55 -0.09 14.48 5.03
C LEU A 55 0.64 15.76 4.63
N ALA A 56 1.49 15.69 3.60
CA ALA A 56 2.21 16.84 3.05
C ALA A 56 1.24 17.91 2.50
N ARG A 57 0.15 17.48 1.85
CA ARG A 57 -0.87 18.39 1.33
C ARG A 57 -1.70 19.03 2.45
N GLN A 58 -2.04 18.28 3.48
CA GLN A 58 -2.80 18.80 4.62
C GLN A 58 -1.98 19.79 5.45
N LYS A 59 -0.67 19.58 5.57
CA LYS A 59 0.25 20.59 6.14
C LYS A 59 0.14 21.94 5.42
N HIS A 60 -0.24 21.94 4.14
CA HIS A 60 -0.42 23.13 3.32
C HIS A 60 -1.80 23.79 3.44
N ASN A 61 -2.81 23.08 3.98
CA ASN A 61 -4.18 23.57 4.19
C ASN A 61 -4.52 23.46 5.69
N LEU A 62 -4.22 24.53 6.43
CA LEU A 62 -4.50 24.69 7.87
C LEU A 62 -6.01 24.82 8.17
N GLU A 63 -6.79 23.75 7.99
CA GLU A 63 -8.13 23.65 8.59
C GLU A 63 -8.18 22.48 9.58
N PRO A 64 -8.17 22.76 10.90
CA PRO A 64 -8.33 21.75 11.93
C PRO A 64 -9.81 21.38 12.08
N GLY A 65 -10.28 20.41 11.29
CA GLY A 65 -11.56 19.74 11.51
C GLY A 65 -11.51 18.79 12.73
N PRO A 66 -12.64 18.52 13.41
CA PRO A 66 -12.68 17.72 14.63
C PRO A 66 -12.18 16.28 14.38
N LEU A 67 -11.05 15.94 15.00
CA LEU A 67 -10.41 14.62 14.95
C LEU A 67 -11.22 13.60 15.79
N THR A 68 -12.19 12.95 15.17
CA THR A 68 -12.73 11.70 15.69
C THR A 68 -11.64 10.63 15.66
N LYS A 69 -11.11 10.27 16.84
CA LYS A 69 -10.23 9.10 17.07
C LYS A 69 -11.00 7.80 16.79
N ALA A 70 -11.29 7.50 15.53
CA ALA A 70 -11.73 6.17 15.14
C ALA A 70 -10.48 5.27 15.06
N ARG A 71 -10.49 4.13 15.77
CA ARG A 71 -9.52 3.02 15.60
C ARG A 71 -9.82 2.33 14.26
N CYS A 72 -9.49 3.02 13.18
CA CYS A 72 -9.61 2.52 11.82
C CYS A 72 -8.29 1.87 11.42
N MET A 73 -8.35 0.65 10.91
CA MET A 73 -7.19 0.02 10.29
C MET A 73 -7.44 -0.08 8.79
N CYS A 74 -6.53 0.47 7.98
CA CYS A 74 -6.62 0.36 6.54
C CYS A 74 -6.52 -1.11 6.13
N VAL A 75 -7.43 -1.55 5.27
CA VAL A 75 -7.39 -2.91 4.70
C VAL A 75 -6.10 -3.13 3.94
N GLU A 76 -5.59 -2.09 3.27
CA GLU A 76 -4.33 -2.12 2.53
C GLU A 76 -3.12 -2.47 3.40
N SER A 77 -2.94 -1.78 4.54
CA SER A 77 -1.85 -2.08 5.46
C SER A 77 -1.98 -3.46 6.10
N THR A 78 -3.22 -3.90 6.36
CA THR A 78 -3.49 -5.25 6.88
C THR A 78 -3.12 -6.31 5.85
N LEU A 79 -3.59 -6.17 4.62
CA LEU A 79 -3.26 -7.09 3.52
C LEU A 79 -1.76 -7.11 3.25
N GLY A 80 -1.11 -5.95 3.18
CA GLY A 80 0.34 -5.86 3.03
C GLY A 80 1.11 -6.53 4.17
N ALA A 81 0.73 -6.31 5.42
CA ALA A 81 1.37 -6.94 6.58
C ALA A 81 1.15 -8.46 6.59
N THR A 82 -0.08 -8.93 6.34
CA THR A 82 -0.37 -10.37 6.25
C THR A 82 0.41 -11.04 5.12
N GLY A 83 0.57 -10.36 3.97
CA GLY A 83 1.40 -10.82 2.87
C GLY A 83 2.88 -10.91 3.22
N ILE A 84 3.42 -9.95 3.97
CA ILE A 84 4.80 -10.05 4.49
C ILE A 84 4.94 -11.26 5.42
N VAL A 85 4.05 -11.41 6.40
CA VAL A 85 4.11 -12.51 7.37
C VAL A 85 4.01 -13.86 6.64
N ALA A 86 3.04 -14.01 5.74
CA ALA A 86 2.88 -15.22 4.94
C ALA A 86 4.12 -15.50 4.07
N GLY A 87 4.73 -14.46 3.47
CA GLY A 87 5.92 -14.59 2.64
C GLY A 87 7.14 -15.07 3.45
N ILE A 88 7.33 -14.52 4.66
CA ILE A 88 8.37 -14.97 5.59
C ILE A 88 8.16 -16.42 6.00
N ILE A 89 6.92 -16.81 6.35
CA ILE A 89 6.60 -18.19 6.73
C ILE A 89 6.91 -19.16 5.57
N ILE A 90 6.50 -18.82 4.36
CA ILE A 90 6.75 -19.66 3.17
C ILE A 90 8.26 -19.78 2.93
N LEU A 91 9.01 -18.68 3.01
CA LEU A 91 10.47 -18.70 2.87
C LEU A 91 11.17 -19.52 3.96
N GLY A 92 10.73 -19.41 5.21
CA GLY A 92 11.26 -20.15 6.34
C GLY A 92 10.90 -21.63 6.32
N SER A 93 9.77 -22.00 5.69
CA SER A 93 9.30 -23.39 5.61
C SER A 93 10.05 -24.26 4.59
N GLY A 94 10.87 -23.66 3.73
CA GLY A 94 11.55 -24.39 2.64
C GLY A 94 10.64 -24.85 1.50
N VAL A 95 9.34 -24.52 1.53
CA VAL A 95 8.35 -24.83 0.48
C VAL A 95 8.40 -23.80 -0.66
N ASP A 96 9.58 -23.25 -0.94
CA ASP A 96 9.76 -22.21 -1.95
C ASP A 96 9.74 -22.86 -3.35
N ARG A 97 8.54 -22.96 -3.94
CA ARG A 97 8.41 -23.37 -5.33
C ARG A 97 8.88 -22.24 -6.24
N LEU A 98 9.72 -22.60 -7.20
CA LEU A 98 10.21 -21.69 -8.23
C LEU A 98 9.11 -21.45 -9.26
N VAL A 99 8.80 -20.19 -9.51
CA VAL A 99 7.92 -19.74 -10.58
C VAL A 99 8.77 -19.07 -11.65
N THR A 100 8.58 -19.49 -12.89
CA THR A 100 9.20 -18.85 -14.06
C THR A 100 8.43 -17.59 -14.39
N MET A 101 9.11 -16.45 -14.33
CA MET A 101 8.56 -15.14 -14.65
C MET A 101 9.21 -14.58 -15.92
N ASN A 102 8.42 -14.37 -16.96
CA ASN A 102 8.86 -13.60 -18.12
C ASN A 102 8.59 -12.10 -17.90
N GLY A 103 9.14 -11.23 -18.75
CA GLY A 103 8.98 -9.77 -18.59
C GLY A 103 7.52 -9.30 -18.61
N TRP A 104 6.68 -9.94 -19.44
CA TRP A 104 5.24 -9.66 -19.46
C TRP A 104 4.56 -10.01 -18.14
N SER A 105 4.95 -11.12 -17.52
CA SER A 105 4.40 -11.56 -16.24
C SER A 105 4.78 -10.60 -15.12
N TRP A 106 6.01 -10.08 -15.12
CA TRP A 106 6.43 -9.03 -14.19
C TRP A 106 5.62 -7.74 -14.34
N GLY A 107 5.45 -7.25 -15.57
CA GLY A 107 4.65 -6.06 -15.83
C GLY A 107 3.18 -6.23 -15.43
N LEU A 108 2.57 -7.37 -15.78
CA LEU A 108 1.19 -7.70 -15.41
C LEU A 108 1.01 -7.82 -13.90
N LEU A 109 1.95 -8.48 -13.22
CA LEU A 109 1.93 -8.63 -11.76
C LEU A 109 1.96 -7.26 -11.08
N VAL A 110 2.87 -6.38 -11.48
CA VAL A 110 2.98 -5.02 -10.93
C VAL A 110 1.71 -4.22 -11.20
N MET A 111 1.17 -4.28 -12.42
CA MET A 111 -0.09 -3.62 -12.75
C MET A 111 -1.26 -4.13 -11.89
N LEU A 112 -1.36 -5.44 -11.71
CA LEU A 112 -2.42 -6.07 -10.91
C LEU A 112 -2.32 -5.68 -9.44
N VAL A 113 -1.10 -5.70 -8.89
CA VAL A 113 -0.84 -5.28 -7.50
C VAL A 113 -1.21 -3.81 -7.30
N MET A 114 -0.75 -2.93 -8.19
CA MET A 114 -1.04 -1.49 -8.12
C MET A 114 -2.54 -1.19 -8.29
N ALA A 115 -3.21 -1.86 -9.22
CA ALA A 115 -4.65 -1.75 -9.45
C ALA A 115 -5.44 -2.25 -8.24
N THR A 116 -5.02 -3.36 -7.64
CA THR A 116 -5.63 -3.89 -6.42
C THR A 116 -5.47 -2.89 -5.27
N GLY A 117 -4.26 -2.33 -5.08
CA GLY A 117 -3.99 -1.28 -4.10
C GLY A 117 -4.91 -0.06 -4.27
N LEU A 118 -5.14 0.39 -5.50
CA LEU A 118 -6.10 1.48 -5.76
C LEU A 118 -7.56 1.10 -5.54
N PHE A 119 -7.92 -0.17 -5.77
CA PHE A 119 -9.29 -0.63 -5.56
C PHE A 119 -9.63 -0.76 -4.07
N ILE A 120 -8.67 -1.25 -3.27
CA ILE A 120 -8.85 -1.46 -1.82
C ILE A 120 -8.58 -0.19 -1.00
N LYS A 121 -8.08 0.90 -1.61
CA LYS A 121 -7.67 2.12 -0.89
C LYS A 121 -8.78 2.75 -0.06
N ASP A 122 -10.03 2.68 -0.53
CA ASP A 122 -11.17 3.29 0.14
C ASP A 122 -11.77 2.37 1.22
N PHE A 123 -11.24 1.15 1.38
CA PHE A 123 -11.77 0.18 2.34
C PHE A 123 -11.09 0.34 3.70
N VAL A 124 -11.92 0.69 4.68
CA VAL A 124 -11.53 0.81 6.08
C VAL A 124 -12.29 -0.23 6.89
N VAL A 125 -11.56 -0.90 7.79
CA VAL A 125 -12.16 -1.77 8.80
C VAL A 125 -12.20 -1.00 10.13
N GLU A 126 -13.40 -0.67 10.58
CA GLU A 126 -13.64 -0.15 11.92
C GLU A 126 -13.56 -1.33 12.92
N TRP A 127 -12.67 -1.23 13.90
CA TRP A 127 -12.41 -2.31 14.87
C TRP A 127 -13.51 -2.48 15.94
N GLY A 128 -14.54 -1.62 15.95
CA GLY A 128 -15.69 -1.79 16.82
C GLY A 128 -16.96 -1.35 16.11
N PRO A 129 -18.09 -2.04 16.35
CA PRO A 129 -18.42 -3.34 15.76
C PRO A 129 -17.86 -3.53 14.33
N LEU A 130 -17.34 -4.71 13.97
CA LEU A 130 -16.82 -5.07 12.64
C LEU A 130 -17.74 -4.55 11.50
N ARG A 131 -17.46 -3.35 11.01
CA ARG A 131 -18.22 -2.69 9.96
C ARG A 131 -17.25 -2.29 8.87
N PHE A 132 -17.50 -2.84 7.68
CA PHE A 132 -16.81 -2.43 6.47
C PHE A 132 -17.42 -1.11 6.02
N ARG A 133 -16.66 -0.03 6.12
CA ARG A 133 -17.09 1.29 5.65
C ARG A 133 -16.15 1.75 4.55
N ARG A 134 -16.75 2.27 3.47
CA ARG A 134 -16.01 2.93 2.41
C ARG A 134 -15.88 4.40 2.77
N ASP A 135 -14.67 4.84 3.13
CA ASP A 135 -14.40 6.24 3.41
C ASP A 135 -13.33 6.75 2.43
N LYS A 136 -13.70 7.76 1.65
CA LYS A 136 -12.86 8.31 0.57
C LYS A 136 -11.71 9.19 1.07
N ASN A 137 -11.66 9.54 2.37
CA ASN A 137 -10.67 10.48 2.92
C ASN A 137 -10.10 10.02 4.29
N HIS A 138 -9.92 8.72 4.52
CA HIS A 138 -9.34 8.26 5.78
C HIS A 138 -7.81 8.33 5.76
N MET A 139 -7.22 9.04 6.73
CA MET A 139 -5.76 9.09 6.94
C MET A 139 -5.32 7.96 7.89
N ASN A 140 -4.18 7.34 7.60
CA ASN A 140 -3.65 6.20 8.37
C ASN A 140 -2.76 6.66 9.55
N ILE A 141 -2.24 7.90 9.51
CA ILE A 141 -1.31 8.43 10.50
C ILE A 141 -1.84 9.72 11.12
N VAL A 142 -2.28 9.64 12.38
CA VAL A 142 -2.47 10.82 13.25
C VAL A 142 -1.34 10.82 14.29
N PHE A 143 -0.19 11.39 13.93
CA PHE A 143 0.84 11.75 14.93
C PHE A 143 0.36 13.01 15.68
N THR A 144 -0.32 12.83 16.82
CA THR A 144 -0.50 13.93 17.77
C THR A 144 0.73 13.98 18.67
N TRP A 145 1.65 14.90 18.39
CA TRP A 145 2.62 15.32 19.40
C TRP A 145 1.85 16.06 20.49
N ASN A 146 1.72 15.43 21.66
CA ASN A 146 1.26 16.12 22.85
C ASN A 146 2.37 17.11 23.22
N LYS A 147 2.24 18.37 22.79
CA LYS A 147 3.01 19.45 23.39
C LYS A 147 2.45 19.64 24.80
N THR A 148 2.88 18.81 25.73
CA THR A 148 2.83 19.15 27.15
C THR A 148 3.61 20.45 27.27
N LYS A 149 2.88 21.56 27.43
CA LYS A 149 3.41 22.83 27.89
C LYS A 149 4.09 22.56 29.24
N THR A 150 5.40 22.38 29.26
CA THR A 150 6.19 22.71 30.45
C THR A 150 6.21 24.23 30.53
N GLY A 151 5.26 24.74 31.31
CA GLY A 151 5.22 26.14 31.71
C GLY A 151 6.29 26.44 32.76
N SER A 152 6.73 27.70 32.71
CA SER A 152 7.46 28.51 33.70
C SER A 152 8.75 27.94 34.29
#